data_AF-A0A4Y8JGD9-F1
#
_entry.id   AF-A0A4Y8JGD9-F1
#
_cell.length_a   1.000
_cell.length_b   1.000
_cell.length_c   1.000
_cell.angle_alpha   90.00
_cell.angle_beta   90.00
_cell.angle_gamma   90.00
#
_symmetry.space_group_name_H-M   'P 1'
#
loop_
_entity.id
_entity.type
_entity.pdbx_description
1 polymer ?
#
loop_
_entity_poly.entity_id
_entity_poly.type
_entity_poly.pdbx_seq_one_letter_code
_entity_poly.pdbx_strand_id
1 'polypeptide(L)'
;MSKTDRALALNIGVVVAAIVAAGALIWVTGNLVFLIVILAVAGSATWNIVRIFRRPDDASDVDRLNSMKYLDERDRSLALQAFGIVGIVALVLTVVTVLVTLFTDALGAEYIALVQFVVLFGSWAAANSYVTRKQQ
;
A
#
# COMPACT_ATOMS: atom_id res chain seq x y z
N MET A 1 9.64 25.71 10.76
CA MET A 1 9.12 24.33 10.81
C MET A 1 10.16 23.44 10.15
N SER A 2 10.70 22.46 10.87
CA SER A 2 11.74 21.58 10.31
C SER A 2 11.14 20.68 9.22
N LYS A 3 11.97 20.15 8.31
CA LYS A 3 11.52 19.19 7.27
C LYS A 3 10.82 17.98 7.91
N THR A 4 11.25 17.61 9.11
CA THR A 4 10.72 16.52 9.92
C THR A 4 9.32 16.84 10.45
N ASP A 5 9.10 18.03 11.01
CA ASP A 5 7.78 18.46 11.50
C ASP A 5 6.75 18.52 10.36
N ARG A 6 7.20 18.91 9.16
CA ARG A 6 6.36 18.93 7.96
C ARG A 6 5.96 17.52 7.51
N ALA A 7 6.88 16.56 7.56
CA ALA A 7 6.57 15.17 7.25
C ALA A 7 5.61 14.54 8.28
N LEU A 8 5.78 14.86 9.57
CA LEU A 8 4.86 14.42 10.63
C LEU A 8 3.45 14.94 10.36
N ALA A 9 3.32 16.26 10.20
CA ALA A 9 2.04 16.93 10.00
C ALA A 9 1.31 16.43 8.75
N LEU A 10 2.05 16.19 7.66
CA LEU A 10 1.47 15.72 6.40
C LEU A 10 0.95 14.29 6.53
N ASN A 11 1.70 13.40 7.17
CA ASN A 11 1.23 12.03 7.37
C ASN A 11 0.09 11.93 8.40
N ILE A 12 0.13 12.70 9.51
CA ILE A 12 -1.00 12.80 10.44
C ILE A 12 -2.24 13.32 9.70
N GLY A 13 -2.05 14.35 8.86
CA GLY A 13 -3.11 14.87 8.00
C GLY A 13 -3.71 13.81 7.08
N VAL A 14 -2.87 12.97 6.45
CA VAL A 14 -3.34 11.84 5.62
C VAL A 14 -4.14 10.84 6.45
N VAL A 15 -3.67 10.47 7.65
CA VAL A 15 -4.39 9.53 8.53
C VAL A 15 -5.75 10.09 8.95
N VAL A 16 -5.81 11.34 9.40
CA VAL A 16 -7.05 12.00 9.82
C VAL A 16 -8.01 12.15 8.63
N ALA A 17 -7.51 12.64 7.49
CA ALA A 17 -8.32 12.80 6.29
C ALA A 17 -8.88 11.45 5.79
N ALA A 18 -8.08 10.39 5.84
CA ALA A 18 -8.52 9.04 5.51
C ALA A 18 -9.65 8.60 6.45
N ILE A 19 -9.47 8.67 7.77
CA ILE A 19 -10.50 8.28 8.75
C ILE A 19 -11.81 9.07 8.55
N VAL A 20 -11.72 10.39 8.34
CA VAL A 20 -12.90 11.24 8.10
C VAL A 20 -13.60 10.87 6.80
N ALA A 21 -12.84 10.66 5.72
CA ALA A 21 -13.38 10.22 4.44
C ALA A 21 -14.07 8.85 4.56
N ALA A 22 -13.53 7.92 5.37
CA ALA A 22 -14.19 6.64 5.64
C ALA A 22 -15.52 6.83 6.35
N GLY A 23 -15.53 7.60 7.45
CA GLY A 23 -16.75 7.86 8.20
C GLY A 23 -17.84 8.46 7.31
N ALA A 24 -17.48 9.44 6.48
CA ALA A 24 -18.40 10.06 5.54
C ALA A 24 -18.90 9.08 4.47
N LEU A 25 -18.03 8.29 3.86
CA LEU A 25 -18.41 7.31 2.84
C LEU A 25 -19.28 6.19 3.42
N ILE A 26 -18.99 5.70 4.62
CA ILE A 26 -19.80 4.69 5.29
C ILE A 26 -21.18 5.26 5.62
N TRP A 27 -21.25 6.50 6.10
CA TRP A 27 -22.52 7.15 6.41
C TRP A 27 -23.41 7.31 5.17
N VAL A 28 -22.81 7.62 4.01
CA VAL A 28 -23.53 7.77 2.74
C VAL A 28 -23.89 6.43 2.09
N THR A 29 -23.00 5.44 2.14
CA THR A 29 -23.13 4.21 1.34
C THR A 29 -23.57 2.99 2.13
N GLY A 30 -23.44 3.01 3.46
CA GLY A 30 -23.62 1.84 4.33
C GLY A 30 -22.61 0.71 4.09
N ASN A 31 -21.61 0.90 3.22
CA ASN A 31 -20.75 -0.17 2.74
C ASN A 31 -19.43 -0.24 3.54
N LEU A 32 -19.29 -1.32 4.32
CA LEU A 32 -18.13 -1.58 5.17
C LEU A 32 -16.83 -1.89 4.39
N VAL A 33 -16.92 -2.20 3.09
CA VAL A 33 -15.74 -2.41 2.23
C VAL A 33 -14.84 -1.18 2.22
N PHE A 34 -15.42 0.02 2.22
CA PHE A 34 -14.66 1.27 2.26
C PHE A 34 -13.88 1.43 3.56
N LEU A 35 -14.41 0.95 4.70
CA LEU A 35 -13.70 0.97 5.98
C LEU A 35 -12.39 0.19 5.88
N ILE A 36 -12.39 -0.98 5.24
CA ILE A 36 -11.22 -1.86 5.13
C ILE A 36 -10.13 -1.21 4.28
N VAL A 37 -10.49 -0.69 3.09
CA VAL A 37 -9.54 0.02 2.21
C VAL A 37 -8.91 1.18 2.95
N ILE A 38 -9.72 1.95 3.67
CA ILE A 38 -9.25 3.16 4.33
C ILE A 38 -8.42 2.86 5.56
N LEU A 39 -8.77 1.84 6.37
CA LEU A 39 -7.91 1.38 7.46
C LEU A 39 -6.58 0.83 6.95
N ALA A 40 -6.55 0.16 5.80
CA ALA A 40 -5.30 -0.29 5.18
C ALA A 40 -4.44 0.90 4.73
N VAL A 41 -5.03 1.92 4.09
CA VAL A 41 -4.32 3.14 3.68
C VAL A 41 -3.81 3.92 4.89
N ALA A 42 -4.67 4.16 5.89
CA ALA A 42 -4.33 4.85 7.13
C ALA A 42 -3.28 4.07 7.95
N GLY A 43 -3.37 2.75 7.98
CA GLY A 43 -2.37 1.86 8.58
C GLY A 43 -1.02 1.98 7.87
N SER A 44 -1.01 2.00 6.54
CA SER A 44 0.20 2.20 5.74
C SER A 44 0.87 3.57 6.01
N ALA A 45 0.06 4.62 6.09
CA ALA A 45 0.53 5.97 6.39
C ALA A 45 1.08 6.06 7.81
N THR A 46 0.37 5.49 8.80
CA THR A 46 0.80 5.42 10.19
C THR A 46 2.10 4.63 10.33
N TRP A 47 2.23 3.53 9.61
CA TRP A 47 3.43 2.70 9.57
C TRP A 47 4.62 3.46 8.98
N ASN A 48 4.40 4.25 7.92
CA ASN A 48 5.41 5.15 7.35
C ASN A 48 5.82 6.25 8.34
N ILE A 49 4.90 6.81 9.14
CA ILE A 49 5.22 7.74 10.24
C ILE A 49 6.17 7.06 11.22
N VAL A 50 5.77 5.91 11.77
CA VAL A 50 6.56 5.19 12.78
C VAL A 50 7.98 4.91 12.26
N ARG A 51 8.13 4.58 10.97
CA ARG A 51 9.42 4.33 10.32
C ARG A 51 10.28 5.58 10.16
N ILE A 52 9.72 6.69 9.64
CA ILE A 52 10.44 7.96 9.46
C ILE A 52 10.95 8.50 10.80
N PHE A 53 10.17 8.32 11.87
CA PHE A 53 10.48 8.87 13.19
C PHE A 53 11.28 7.94 14.10
N ARG A 54 11.32 6.62 13.83
CA ARG A 54 12.02 5.72 14.74
C ARG A 54 13.53 5.86 14.66
N ARG A 55 14.21 5.76 13.51
CA ARG A 55 15.69 5.82 13.43
C ARG A 55 16.20 6.10 12.01
N PRO A 56 16.72 7.30 11.70
CA PRO A 56 17.32 7.60 10.40
C PRO A 56 18.55 6.72 10.07
N ASP A 57 19.32 6.34 11.09
CA ASP A 57 20.59 5.60 10.95
C ASP A 57 20.42 4.06 11.00
N ASP A 58 19.22 3.57 11.31
CA ASP A 58 18.88 2.14 11.50
C ASP A 58 17.86 1.66 10.44
N ALA A 59 17.64 2.47 9.40
CA ALA A 59 16.66 2.20 8.35
C ALA A 59 17.13 1.00 7.49
N SER A 60 16.42 -0.13 7.62
CA SER A 60 16.68 -1.31 6.80
C SER A 60 16.48 -0.99 5.31
N ASP A 61 17.11 -1.75 4.42
CA ASP A 61 16.92 -1.59 2.96
C ASP A 61 15.43 -1.65 2.55
N VAL A 62 14.61 -2.42 3.30
CA VAL A 62 13.15 -2.50 3.13
C VAL A 62 12.46 -1.16 3.43
N ASP A 63 12.92 -0.45 4.45
CA ASP A 63 12.33 0.82 4.86
C ASP A 63 12.69 1.94 3.88
N ARG A 64 13.93 1.94 3.36
CA ARG A 64 14.35 2.84 2.28
C ARG A 64 13.48 2.66 1.04
N LEU A 65 13.29 1.43 0.61
CA LEU A 65 12.47 1.09 -0.56
C LEU A 65 10.99 1.51 -0.39
N ASN A 66 10.39 1.23 0.77
CA ASN A 66 9.01 1.62 1.07
C ASN A 66 8.81 3.13 1.18
N SER A 67 9.85 3.89 1.55
CA SER A 67 9.79 5.35 1.63
C SER A 67 9.93 6.06 0.28
N MET A 68 10.16 5.30 -0.82
CA MET A 68 10.43 5.82 -2.17
C MET A 68 11.61 6.80 -2.24
N LYS A 69 12.51 6.77 -1.26
CA LYS A 69 13.76 7.54 -1.27
C LYS A 69 14.85 6.72 -1.93
N TYR A 70 14.96 6.84 -3.24
CA TYR A 70 16.03 6.19 -4.02
C TYR A 70 17.27 7.08 -3.97
N LEU A 71 18.23 6.74 -3.11
CA LEU A 71 19.49 7.48 -3.00
C LEU A 71 20.54 6.97 -4.00
N ASP A 72 20.46 5.68 -4.35
CA ASP A 72 21.43 4.99 -5.20
C ASP A 72 20.74 4.22 -6.35
N GLU A 73 21.49 3.92 -7.41
CA GLU A 73 20.99 3.13 -8.55
C GLU A 73 20.58 1.69 -8.13
N ARG A 74 21.20 1.17 -7.06
CA ARG A 74 20.83 -0.11 -6.45
C ARG A 74 19.38 -0.09 -5.96
N ASP A 75 18.98 0.95 -5.22
CA ASP A 75 17.63 1.09 -4.67
C ASP A 75 16.60 1.19 -5.80
N ARG A 76 16.96 1.87 -6.89
CA ARG A 76 16.13 1.97 -8.09
C ARG A 76 15.95 0.61 -8.77
N SER A 77 17.01 -0.19 -8.87
CA SER A 77 16.94 -1.54 -9.44
C SER A 77 16.05 -2.48 -8.60
N LEU A 78 16.14 -2.37 -7.28
CA LEU A 78 15.30 -3.11 -6.33
C LEU A 78 13.83 -2.71 -6.47
N ALA A 79 13.55 -1.42 -6.62
CA ALA A 79 12.20 -0.90 -6.79
C ALA A 79 11.57 -1.41 -8.09
N LEU A 80 12.35 -1.43 -9.19
CA LEU A 80 11.90 -1.99 -10.47
C LEU A 80 11.61 -3.49 -10.37
N GLN A 81 12.43 -4.26 -9.65
CA GLN A 81 12.18 -5.68 -9.42
C GLN A 81 10.90 -5.91 -8.59
N ALA A 82 10.72 -5.18 -7.50
CA ALA A 82 9.52 -5.27 -6.68
C ALA A 82 8.26 -4.87 -7.47
N PHE A 83 8.34 -3.79 -8.25
CA PHE A 83 7.25 -3.35 -9.12
C PHE A 83 6.93 -4.40 -10.20
N GLY A 84 7.95 -5.05 -10.78
CA GLY A 84 7.77 -6.16 -11.71
C GLY A 84 7.02 -7.34 -11.09
N ILE A 85 7.35 -7.72 -9.86
CA ILE A 85 6.62 -8.77 -9.12
C ILE A 85 5.15 -8.39 -8.92
N VAL A 86 4.88 -7.17 -8.46
CA VAL A 86 3.50 -6.68 -8.26
C VAL A 86 2.74 -6.61 -9.59
N GLY A 87 3.40 -6.21 -10.69
CA GLY A 87 2.82 -6.22 -12.02
C GLY A 87 2.40 -7.62 -12.50
N ILE A 88 3.21 -8.64 -12.24
CA ILE A 88 2.86 -10.04 -12.53
C ILE A 88 1.63 -10.46 -11.70
N VAL A 89 1.61 -10.15 -10.40
CA VAL A 89 0.47 -10.43 -9.53
C VAL A 89 -0.80 -9.73 -10.05
N ALA A 90 -0.70 -8.47 -10.47
CA ALA A 90 -1.81 -7.71 -11.04
C ALA A 90 -2.33 -8.32 -12.34
N LEU A 91 -1.45 -8.78 -13.22
CA LEU A 91 -1.83 -9.43 -14.47
C LEU A 91 -2.63 -10.72 -14.20
N VAL A 92 -2.13 -11.57 -13.29
CA VAL A 92 -2.82 -12.81 -12.89
C VAL A 92 -4.18 -12.50 -12.26
N LEU A 93 -4.24 -11.55 -11.34
CA LEU A 93 -5.50 -11.09 -10.74
C LEU A 93 -6.49 -10.59 -11.79
N THR A 94 -6.01 -9.88 -12.81
CA THR A 94 -6.86 -9.36 -13.89
C THR A 94 -7.49 -10.51 -14.68
N VAL A 95 -6.71 -11.54 -15.04
CA VAL A 95 -7.23 -12.73 -15.72
C VAL A 95 -8.30 -13.42 -14.86
N VAL A 96 -8.00 -13.65 -13.57
CA VAL A 96 -8.95 -14.27 -12.65
C VAL A 96 -10.22 -13.45 -12.51
N THR A 97 -10.09 -12.12 -12.42
CA THR A 97 -11.23 -11.21 -12.32
C THR A 97 -12.11 -11.28 -13.56
N VAL A 98 -11.52 -11.23 -14.76
CA VAL A 98 -12.27 -11.35 -16.01
C VAL A 98 -13.03 -12.68 -16.06
N LEU A 99 -12.41 -13.79 -15.66
CA LEU A 99 -13.09 -15.09 -15.63
C LEU A 99 -14.24 -15.11 -14.61
N VAL A 100 -14.00 -14.63 -13.38
CA VAL A 100 -15.04 -14.58 -12.34
C VAL A 100 -16.22 -13.73 -12.80
N THR A 101 -15.97 -12.53 -13.35
CA THR A 101 -17.03 -11.63 -13.80
C THR A 101 -17.80 -12.16 -15.02
N LEU A 102 -17.14 -12.88 -15.93
CA LEU A 102 -17.81 -13.40 -17.14
C LEU A 102 -18.59 -14.69 -16.88
N PHE A 103 -18.12 -15.54 -15.97
CA PHE A 103 -18.71 -16.86 -15.73
C PHE A 103 -19.53 -16.95 -14.45
N THR A 104 -19.54 -15.91 -13.61
CA THR A 104 -20.26 -15.91 -12.33
C THR A 104 -20.88 -14.56 -12.04
N ASP A 105 -22.09 -14.56 -11.48
CA ASP A 105 -22.71 -13.40 -10.83
C ASP A 105 -22.46 -13.41 -9.31
N ALA A 106 -21.45 -14.15 -8.86
CA ALA A 106 -21.28 -14.53 -7.45
C ALA A 106 -20.79 -13.39 -6.55
N LEU A 107 -20.16 -12.35 -7.12
CA LEU A 107 -19.53 -11.27 -6.38
C LEU A 107 -19.84 -9.92 -7.02
N GLY A 108 -20.32 -8.97 -6.22
CA GLY A 108 -20.43 -7.56 -6.61
C GLY A 108 -19.07 -6.95 -6.94
N ALA A 109 -19.06 -5.97 -7.86
CA ALA A 109 -17.84 -5.31 -8.33
C ALA A 109 -17.04 -4.66 -7.17
N GLU A 110 -17.72 -4.23 -6.10
CA GLU A 110 -17.12 -3.68 -4.89
C GLU A 110 -16.23 -4.70 -4.14
N TYR A 111 -16.63 -5.97 -4.10
CA TYR A 111 -15.87 -7.02 -3.42
C TYR A 111 -14.68 -7.47 -4.27
N ILE A 112 -14.86 -7.52 -5.59
CA ILE A 112 -13.78 -7.78 -6.55
C ILE A 112 -12.70 -6.71 -6.41
N ALA A 113 -13.09 -5.43 -6.40
CA ALA A 113 -12.16 -4.31 -6.22
C ALA A 113 -11.45 -4.36 -4.85
N LEU A 114 -12.17 -4.71 -3.78
CA LEU A 114 -11.57 -4.88 -2.45
C LEU A 114 -10.51 -5.98 -2.44
N VAL A 115 -10.82 -7.16 -2.99
CA VAL A 115 -9.89 -8.29 -3.06
C VAL A 115 -8.65 -7.90 -3.86
N GLN A 116 -8.82 -7.27 -5.02
CA GLN A 116 -7.70 -6.78 -5.82
C GLN A 116 -6.84 -5.80 -5.02
N PHE A 117 -7.45 -4.83 -4.34
CA PHE A 117 -6.73 -3.88 -3.50
C PHE A 117 -5.92 -4.59 -2.40
N VAL A 118 -6.53 -5.49 -1.63
CA VAL A 118 -5.86 -6.19 -0.52
C VAL A 118 -4.69 -7.04 -1.03
N VAL A 119 -4.88 -7.78 -2.14
CA VAL A 119 -3.83 -8.62 -2.70
C VAL A 119 -2.69 -7.79 -3.27
N LEU A 120 -2.97 -6.68 -3.97
CA LEU A 120 -1.93 -5.79 -4.49
C LEU A 120 -1.19 -5.04 -3.39
N PHE A 121 -1.91 -4.60 -2.36
CA PHE A 121 -1.31 -3.95 -1.21
C PHE A 121 -0.39 -4.91 -0.43
N GLY A 122 -0.86 -6.14 -0.19
CA GLY A 122 -0.05 -7.18 0.44
C GLY A 122 1.15 -7.59 -0.42
N SER A 123 0.97 -7.72 -1.74
CA SER A 123 2.04 -8.10 -2.65
C SER A 123 3.12 -7.03 -2.74
N TRP A 124 2.78 -5.75 -2.63
CA TRP A 124 3.77 -4.67 -2.53
C TRP A 124 4.67 -4.84 -1.30
N ALA A 125 4.08 -5.02 -0.11
CA ALA A 125 4.84 -5.22 1.12
C ALA A 125 5.71 -6.49 1.07
N ALA A 126 5.18 -7.58 0.50
CA ALA A 126 5.89 -8.84 0.35
C ALA A 126 7.03 -8.75 -0.67
N ALA A 127 6.78 -8.15 -1.84
CA ALA A 127 7.78 -7.97 -2.90
C ALA A 127 8.96 -7.13 -2.41
N ASN A 128 8.69 -6.01 -1.73
CA ASN A 128 9.72 -5.16 -1.15
C ASN A 128 10.57 -5.90 -0.10
N SER A 129 9.95 -6.76 0.70
CA SER A 129 10.66 -7.59 1.68
C SER A 129 11.47 -8.72 1.02
N TYR A 130 10.99 -9.27 -0.09
CA TYR A 130 11.66 -10.35 -0.81
C TYR A 130 12.90 -9.87 -1.55
N VAL A 131 12.80 -8.80 -2.34
CA VAL A 131 13.92 -8.31 -3.17
C VAL A 131 15.11 -7.84 -2.33
N THR A 132 14.84 -7.31 -1.15
CA THR A 132 15.86 -6.85 -0.20
C THR A 132 16.54 -8.01 0.53
N ARG A 133 15.79 -9.02 0.97
CA ARG A 133 16.36 -10.24 1.59
C ARG A 133 17.18 -11.09 0.63
N LYS A 134 16.80 -11.12 -0.66
CA LYS A 134 17.51 -11.90 -1.69
C LYS A 134 18.93 -11.37 -1.97
N GLN A 135 19.20 -10.11 -1.65
CA GLN A 135 20.50 -9.46 -1.92
C GLN A 135 21.43 -9.42 -0.69
N GLN A 136 20.96 -9.90 0.47
CA GLN A 136 21.79 -10.13 1.67
C GLN A 136 22.38 -11.54 1.64
#